data_AF-A0A0V7ZA01-F1
#
_entry.id   AF-A0A0V7ZA01-F1
#
_cell.length_a   1.000
_cell.length_b   1.000
_cell.length_c   1.000
_cell.angle_alpha   90.00
_cell.angle_beta   90.00
_cell.angle_gamma   90.00
#
_symmetry.space_group_name_H-M   'P 1'
#
loop_
_entity.id
_entity.type
_entity.pdbx_description
1 polymer ?
#
loop_
_entity_poly.entity_id
_entity_poly.type
_entity_poly.pdbx_seq_one_letter_code
_entity_poly.pdbx_strand_id
1 'polypeptide(L)'
;MRETFHIPTPAHPETGARRIGRIRRQTADRMASMRDRWRAEGRPDPATLDRAIADALRDAIAATVREGVTSGPVDPQAILRGVARQVVGRTEAARDAGREGVVYRREAVADALWKRLLQPKKASS
;
A
#
# COMPACT_ATOMS: atom_id res chain seq x y z
N MET A 1 -27.41 27.87 -42.55
CA MET A 1 -27.12 28.42 -41.21
C MET A 1 -26.25 27.42 -40.47
N ARG A 2 -25.03 27.80 -40.05
CA ARG A 2 -24.17 26.96 -39.21
C ARG A 2 -24.18 27.56 -37.80
N GLU A 3 -24.65 26.80 -36.83
CA GLU A 3 -24.59 27.20 -35.42
C GLU A 3 -23.14 27.26 -34.97
N THR A 4 -22.69 28.46 -34.57
CA THR A 4 -21.41 28.65 -33.91
C THR A 4 -21.54 28.22 -32.46
N PHE A 5 -21.02 27.04 -32.13
CA PHE A 5 -20.84 26.60 -30.75
C PHE A 5 -19.87 27.55 -30.04
N HIS A 6 -20.41 28.43 -29.18
CA HIS A 6 -19.61 29.26 -28.30
C HIS A 6 -19.05 28.38 -27.17
N ILE A 7 -17.77 28.05 -27.24
CA ILE A 7 -17.06 27.43 -26.11
C ILE A 7 -16.65 28.58 -25.18
N PRO A 8 -17.17 28.65 -23.95
CA PRO A 8 -16.81 29.72 -23.03
C PRO A 8 -15.32 29.62 -22.66
N THR A 9 -14.53 30.61 -23.07
CA THR A 9 -13.12 30.72 -22.69
C THR A 9 -13.05 31.11 -21.20
N PRO A 10 -12.34 30.35 -20.34
CA PRO A 10 -12.22 30.72 -18.94
C PRO A 10 -11.51 32.06 -18.80
N ALA A 11 -12.15 33.01 -18.09
CA ALA A 11 -11.73 34.41 -17.99
C ALA A 11 -10.34 34.64 -17.36
N HIS A 12 -9.76 33.65 -16.68
CA HIS A 12 -8.41 33.71 -16.14
C HIS A 12 -7.68 32.37 -16.31
N PRO A 13 -6.42 32.36 -16.79
CA PRO A 13 -5.61 31.16 -16.82
C PRO A 13 -5.44 30.63 -15.39
N GLU A 14 -5.63 29.33 -15.21
CA GLU A 14 -5.46 28.69 -13.91
C GLU A 14 -4.05 28.94 -13.36
N THR A 15 -3.95 29.61 -12.21
CA THR A 15 -2.68 29.80 -11.50
C THR A 15 -2.02 28.45 -11.20
N GLY A 16 -0.68 28.37 -11.23
CA GLY A 16 0.06 27.14 -10.93
C GLY A 16 -0.33 26.48 -9.60
N ALA A 17 -0.64 27.26 -8.56
CA ALA A 17 -1.11 26.76 -7.27
C ALA A 17 -2.48 26.07 -7.34
N ARG A 18 -3.45 26.63 -8.07
CA ARG A 18 -4.77 26.00 -8.30
C ARG A 18 -4.64 24.70 -9.09
N ARG A 19 -3.76 24.69 -10.11
CA ARG A 19 -3.45 23.49 -10.91
C ARG A 19 -2.87 22.36 -10.06
N ILE A 20 -1.86 22.67 -9.24
CA ILE A 20 -1.24 21.70 -8.32
C ILE A 20 -2.27 21.20 -7.30
N GLY A 21 -3.08 22.09 -6.73
CA GLY A 21 -4.14 21.71 -5.79
C GLY A 21 -5.17 20.76 -6.41
N ARG A 22 -5.57 21.00 -7.66
CA ARG A 22 -6.46 20.12 -8.43
C ARG A 22 -5.84 18.75 -8.67
N ILE A 23 -4.57 18.70 -9.12
CA ILE A 23 -3.83 17.45 -9.35
C ILE A 23 -3.73 16.64 -8.06
N ARG A 24 -3.44 17.29 -6.93
CA ARG A 24 -3.37 16.64 -5.61
C ARG A 24 -4.71 16.03 -5.20
N ARG A 25 -5.81 16.76 -5.36
CA ARG A 25 -7.16 16.23 -5.09
C ARG A 25 -7.50 15.03 -5.98
N GLN A 26 -7.31 15.17 -7.30
CA GLN A 26 -7.54 14.07 -8.25
C GLN A 26 -6.69 12.83 -7.92
N THR A 27 -5.43 13.04 -7.50
CA THR A 27 -4.55 11.96 -7.06
C THR A 27 -5.06 11.32 -5.77
N ALA A 28 -5.49 12.13 -4.80
CA ALA A 28 -6.03 11.65 -3.54
C ALA A 28 -7.31 10.82 -3.75
N ASP A 29 -8.24 11.28 -4.58
CA ASP A 29 -9.49 10.60 -4.92
C ASP A 29 -9.21 9.27 -5.64
N ARG A 30 -8.24 9.27 -6.55
CA ARG A 30 -7.77 8.04 -7.21
C ARG A 30 -7.18 7.05 -6.20
N MET A 31 -6.36 7.53 -5.26
CA MET A 31 -5.78 6.66 -4.23
C MET A 31 -6.81 6.18 -3.21
N ALA A 32 -7.85 6.96 -2.93
CA ALA A 32 -8.98 6.54 -2.08
C ALA A 32 -9.75 5.40 -2.75
N SER A 33 -10.20 5.61 -3.99
CA SER A 33 -10.93 4.57 -4.75
C SER A 33 -10.12 3.29 -4.97
N MET A 34 -8.79 3.39 -5.17
CA MET A 34 -7.92 2.21 -5.23
C MET A 34 -7.85 1.45 -3.90
N ARG A 35 -7.76 2.17 -2.76
CA ARG A 35 -7.77 1.55 -1.43
C ARG A 35 -9.10 0.87 -1.13
N ASP A 36 -10.21 1.47 -1.53
CA ASP A 36 -11.54 0.89 -1.34
C ASP A 36 -11.68 -0.43 -2.13
N ARG A 37 -11.19 -0.46 -3.38
CA ARG A 37 -11.12 -1.70 -4.17
C ARG A 37 -10.27 -2.78 -3.50
N TRP A 38 -9.08 -2.42 -3.00
CA TRP A 38 -8.23 -3.39 -2.29
C TRP A 38 -8.90 -3.92 -1.03
N ARG A 39 -9.59 -3.07 -0.26
CA ARG A 39 -10.37 -3.54 0.90
C ARG A 39 -11.48 -4.50 0.48
N ALA A 40 -12.23 -4.20 -0.58
CA ALA A 40 -13.28 -5.08 -1.10
C ALA A 40 -12.74 -6.45 -1.56
N GLU A 41 -11.54 -6.48 -2.14
CA GLU A 41 -10.83 -7.70 -2.53
C GLU A 41 -10.22 -8.47 -1.34
N GLY A 42 -10.23 -7.91 -0.14
CA GLY A 42 -9.53 -8.46 1.02
C GLY A 42 -8.01 -8.43 0.86
N ARG A 43 -7.49 -7.47 0.10
CA ARG A 43 -6.06 -7.30 -0.20
C ARG A 43 -5.47 -6.16 0.65
N PRO A 44 -4.30 -6.34 1.29
CA PRO A 44 -3.60 -5.26 1.96
C PRO A 44 -3.12 -4.22 0.95
N ASP A 45 -3.23 -2.94 1.31
CA ASP A 45 -2.61 -1.88 0.52
C ASP A 45 -1.08 -2.04 0.52
N PRO A 46 -0.38 -1.57 -0.53
CA PRO A 46 1.06 -1.77 -0.66
C PRO A 46 1.89 -1.22 0.51
N ALA A 47 1.48 -0.09 1.10
CA ALA A 47 2.24 0.52 2.20
C ALA A 47 2.11 -0.32 3.48
N THR A 48 0.90 -0.83 3.76
CA THR A 48 0.68 -1.80 4.85
C THR A 48 1.52 -3.05 4.63
N LEU A 49 1.54 -3.60 3.41
CA LEU A 49 2.32 -4.79 3.10
C LEU A 49 3.82 -4.56 3.27
N ASP A 50 4.37 -3.47 2.75
CA ASP A 50 5.79 -3.11 2.90
C ASP A 50 6.18 -2.95 4.37
N ARG A 51 5.31 -2.33 5.18
CA ARG A 51 5.54 -2.20 6.62
C ARG A 51 5.51 -3.55 7.32
N ALA A 52 4.61 -4.47 6.91
CA ALA A 52 4.56 -5.82 7.48
C ALA A 52 5.83 -6.62 7.14
N ILE A 53 6.34 -6.46 5.92
CA ILE A 53 7.62 -7.06 5.49
C ILE A 53 8.77 -6.52 6.32
N ALA A 54 8.86 -5.20 6.49
CA ALA A 54 9.92 -4.57 7.27
C ALA A 54 9.89 -5.00 8.75
N ASP A 55 8.71 -5.06 9.37
CA ASP A 55 8.57 -5.48 10.76
C ASP A 55 8.91 -6.98 10.92
N ALA A 56 8.43 -7.84 10.01
CA ALA A 56 8.78 -9.26 10.03
C ALA A 56 10.28 -9.52 9.83
N LEU A 57 10.93 -8.73 8.98
CA LEU A 57 12.38 -8.78 8.79
C LEU A 57 13.12 -8.30 10.04
N ARG A 58 12.65 -7.22 10.68
CA ARG A 58 13.21 -6.73 11.94
C ARG A 58 13.13 -7.81 13.02
N ASP A 59 11.98 -8.46 13.16
CA ASP A 59 11.77 -9.53 14.13
C ASP A 59 12.70 -10.73 13.86
N ALA A 60 12.85 -11.11 12.59
CA ALA A 60 13.73 -12.21 12.18
C ALA A 60 15.21 -11.89 12.44
N ILE A 61 15.64 -10.65 12.18
CA ILE A 61 17.01 -10.19 12.48
C ILE A 61 17.23 -10.11 13.99
N ALA A 62 16.27 -9.57 14.75
CA ALA A 62 16.38 -9.48 16.20
C ALA A 62 16.48 -10.86 16.87
N ALA A 63 15.83 -11.87 16.29
CA ALA A 63 15.91 -13.25 16.78
C ALA A 63 17.29 -13.90 16.52
N THR A 64 18.00 -13.46 15.48
CA THR A 64 19.31 -14.02 15.11
C THR A 64 20.48 -13.16 15.56
N VAL A 65 20.31 -11.89 15.85
CA VAL A 65 21.41 -11.02 16.29
C VAL A 65 21.56 -11.09 17.80
N ARG A 66 22.74 -11.49 18.28
CA ARG A 66 23.16 -11.40 19.68
C ARG A 66 24.41 -10.56 19.76
N GLU A 67 24.41 -9.56 20.65
CA GLU A 67 25.58 -8.68 20.87
C GLU A 67 26.08 -7.99 19.58
N GLY A 68 25.18 -7.71 18.64
CA GLY A 68 25.52 -7.08 17.36
C GLY A 68 26.06 -8.04 16.28
N VAL A 69 26.16 -9.34 16.58
CA VAL A 69 26.60 -10.37 15.64
C VAL A 69 25.44 -11.30 15.30
N THR A 70 25.25 -11.58 14.01
CA THR A 70 24.28 -12.57 13.53
C THR A 70 24.74 -13.97 13.92
N SER A 71 24.00 -14.62 14.82
CA SER A 71 24.27 -15.97 15.31
C SER A 71 23.91 -17.08 14.32
N GLY A 72 23.42 -16.73 13.13
CA GLY A 72 23.01 -17.68 12.10
C GLY A 72 22.31 -17.02 10.91
N PRO A 73 22.02 -17.79 9.84
CA PRO A 73 21.28 -17.30 8.69
C PRO A 73 19.83 -16.96 9.05
N VAL A 74 19.26 -16.00 8.32
CA VAL A 74 17.84 -15.64 8.44
C VAL A 74 17.00 -16.63 7.63
N ASP A 75 16.04 -17.30 8.28
CA ASP A 75 15.10 -18.21 7.61
C ASP A 75 14.04 -17.41 6.81
N PRO A 76 14.01 -17.51 5.47
CA PRO A 76 13.00 -16.84 4.66
C PRO A 76 11.56 -17.30 4.99
N GLN A 77 11.37 -18.55 5.39
CA GLN A 77 10.05 -19.07 5.75
C GLN A 77 9.56 -18.47 7.07
N ALA A 78 10.46 -18.17 8.01
CA ALA A 78 10.14 -17.42 9.22
C ALA A 78 9.69 -15.99 8.90
N ILE A 79 10.34 -15.32 7.93
CA ILE A 79 9.92 -13.99 7.46
C ILE A 79 8.51 -14.04 6.89
N LEU A 80 8.23 -14.96 5.96
CA LEU A 80 6.90 -15.08 5.33
C LEU A 80 5.79 -15.32 6.36
N ARG A 81 6.05 -16.19 7.35
CA ARG A 81 5.14 -16.42 8.49
C ARG A 81 4.99 -15.16 9.36
N GLY A 82 6.08 -14.43 9.58
CA GLY A 82 6.09 -13.14 10.26
C GLY A 82 5.19 -12.12 9.57
N VAL A 83 5.28 -11.98 8.24
CA VAL A 83 4.43 -11.07 7.46
C VAL A 83 2.95 -11.39 7.64
N ALA A 84 2.58 -12.68 7.56
CA ALA A 84 1.20 -13.10 7.78
C ALA A 84 0.70 -12.71 9.19
N ARG A 85 1.52 -12.93 10.23
CA ARG A 85 1.20 -12.53 11.61
C ARG A 85 1.04 -11.01 11.74
N GLN A 86 1.93 -10.23 11.14
CA GLN A 86 1.88 -8.77 11.19
C GLN A 86 0.61 -8.22 10.50
N VAL A 87 0.17 -8.84 9.40
CA VAL A 87 -1.06 -8.47 8.69
C VAL A 87 -2.31 -8.79 9.52
N VAL A 88 -2.34 -9.96 10.17
CA VAL A 88 -3.44 -10.35 11.08
C VAL A 88 -3.48 -9.46 12.31
N GLY A 89 -2.34 -9.26 12.98
CA GLY A 89 -2.27 -8.45 14.20
C GLY A 89 -2.70 -6.99 13.98
N ARG A 90 -2.50 -6.44 12.77
CA ARG A 90 -3.03 -5.10 12.41
C ARG A 90 -4.55 -5.08 12.26
N THR A 91 -5.13 -6.16 11.80
CA THR A 91 -6.59 -6.31 11.73
C THR A 91 -7.18 -6.34 13.13
N GLU A 92 -6.55 -7.09 14.04
CA GLU A 92 -6.93 -7.18 15.46
C GLU A 92 -6.77 -5.82 16.16
N ALA A 93 -5.61 -5.17 16.04
CA ALA A 93 -5.38 -3.85 16.62
C ALA A 93 -6.33 -2.76 16.08
N ALA A 94 -6.78 -2.89 14.83
CA ALA A 94 -7.81 -2.00 14.28
C ALA A 94 -9.17 -2.22 14.96
N ARG A 95 -9.56 -3.48 15.18
CA ARG A 95 -10.80 -3.85 15.89
C ARG A 95 -10.77 -3.39 17.35
N ASP A 96 -9.64 -3.57 18.03
CA ASP A 96 -9.46 -3.15 19.43
C ASP A 96 -9.56 -1.64 19.58
N ALA A 97 -9.12 -0.88 18.56
CA ALA A 97 -9.27 0.57 18.49
C ALA A 97 -10.67 1.03 18.07
N GLY A 98 -11.66 0.12 17.98
CA GLY A 98 -13.03 0.42 17.56
C GLY A 98 -13.17 0.80 16.08
N ARG A 99 -12.16 0.49 15.24
CA ARG A 99 -12.20 0.72 13.80
C ARG A 99 -12.61 -0.57 13.08
N GLU A 100 -13.16 -0.43 11.89
CA GLU A 100 -13.46 -1.58 11.03
C GLU A 100 -12.15 -2.30 10.64
N GLY A 101 -11.94 -3.48 11.20
CA GLY A 101 -10.78 -4.32 10.88
C GLY A 101 -10.96 -4.97 9.52
N VAL A 102 -10.07 -4.66 8.57
CA VAL A 102 -10.09 -5.26 7.23
C VAL A 102 -9.76 -6.74 7.31
N VAL A 103 -10.71 -7.60 6.94
CA VAL A 103 -10.45 -9.04 6.87
C VAL A 103 -9.71 -9.35 5.58
N TYR A 104 -8.43 -9.68 5.70
CA TYR A 104 -7.61 -10.04 4.56
C TYR A 104 -7.83 -11.50 4.14
N ARG A 105 -7.94 -11.74 2.83
CA ARG A 105 -8.02 -13.09 2.26
C ARG A 105 -6.60 -13.64 2.09
N ARG A 106 -6.38 -14.88 2.49
CA ARG A 106 -5.05 -15.53 2.45
C ARG A 106 -4.45 -15.49 1.05
N GLU A 107 -5.25 -15.81 0.04
CA GLU A 107 -4.84 -15.87 -1.37
C GLU A 107 -4.50 -14.48 -1.89
N ALA A 108 -5.28 -13.46 -1.51
CA ALA A 108 -5.05 -12.08 -1.91
C ALA A 108 -3.77 -11.50 -1.29
N VAL A 109 -3.47 -11.86 -0.03
CA VAL A 109 -2.21 -11.48 0.63
C VAL A 109 -1.03 -12.17 -0.03
N ALA A 110 -1.13 -13.47 -0.31
CA ALA A 110 -0.07 -14.24 -0.96
C ALA A 110 0.24 -13.70 -2.38
N ASP A 111 -0.79 -13.42 -3.18
CA ASP A 111 -0.64 -12.84 -4.50
C ASP A 111 -0.07 -11.40 -4.44
N ALA A 112 -0.52 -10.58 -3.49
CA ALA A 112 0.05 -9.25 -3.28
C ALA A 112 1.53 -9.31 -2.89
N LEU A 113 1.91 -10.27 -2.04
CA LEU A 113 3.30 -10.48 -1.63
C LEU A 113 4.17 -10.95 -2.80
N TRP A 114 3.67 -11.91 -3.58
CA TRP A 114 4.31 -12.39 -4.81
C TRP A 114 4.57 -11.23 -5.79
N LYS A 115 3.52 -10.45 -6.07
CA LYS A 115 3.60 -9.26 -6.94
C LYS A 115 4.60 -8.23 -6.41
N ARG A 116 4.74 -8.08 -5.09
CA ARG A 116 5.62 -7.06 -4.51
C ARG A 116 7.09 -7.48 -4.49
N LEU A 117 7.37 -8.75 -4.21
CA LEU A 117 8.73 -9.26 -4.04
C LEU A 117 9.36 -9.76 -5.33
N LEU A 118 8.57 -10.34 -6.23
CA LEU A 118 9.10 -11.14 -7.35
C LEU A 118 8.74 -10.58 -8.73
N GLN A 119 7.77 -9.66 -8.84
CA GLN A 119 7.60 -8.95 -10.10
C GLN A 119 8.65 -7.84 -10.19
N PRO A 120 9.40 -7.76 -11.30
CA PRO A 120 10.33 -6.67 -11.51
C PRO A 120 9.56 -5.36 -11.44
N LYS A 121 10.07 -4.38 -10.67
CA LYS A 121 9.57 -3.01 -10.77
C LYS A 121 9.70 -2.63 -12.24
N LYS A 122 8.60 -2.26 -12.90
CA LYS A 122 8.68 -1.64 -14.23
C LYS A 122 9.72 -0.54 -14.12
N ALA A 123 10.84 -0.71 -14.84
CA ALA A 123 11.86 0.32 -14.94
C ALA A 123 11.11 1.59 -15.35
N SER A 124 11.18 2.61 -14.51
CA SER A 124 10.69 3.93 -14.84
C SER A 124 11.58 4.45 -15.98
N SER A 125 11.13 4.22 -17.22
CA SER A 125 11.58 4.96 -18.38
C SER A 125 10.82 6.27 -18.50
#